data_AF-A0A9D4MSF6-F1
#
_entry.id   AF-A0A9D4MSF6-F1
#
_cell.length_a   1.000
_cell.length_b   1.000
_cell.length_c   1.000
_cell.angle_alpha   90.00
_cell.angle_beta   90.00
_cell.angle_gamma   90.00
#
_symmetry.space_group_name_H-M   'P 1'
#
loop_
_entity.id
_entity.type
_entity.pdbx_description
1 polymer ?
#
loop_
_entity_poly.entity_id
_entity_poly.type
_entity_poly.pdbx_seq_one_letter_code
_entity_poly.pdbx_strand_id
1 'polypeptide(L)'
;MEFTVPGKGQYERSVIWPDRNLSESDRIVNQLNFKPRWVSLREENADDVIPKKILLYHGFGSWDVKKGGHTFREQKCLVDTCELTSDPKTQNSADAVLFRDVPAQSWQGRPIKQIWILFMLESPYHTASLQNFNNTFNWTATYRHDSDVTRNLYYSTIISEHFRKTEVTRRGKQESRLVRFSMHGEK
;
A
#
# COMPACT_ATOMS: atom_id res chain seq x y z
N MET A 1 -39.90 -14.05 -44.20
CA MET A 1 -38.58 -13.45 -44.44
C MET A 1 -37.64 -14.03 -43.41
N GLU A 2 -36.89 -15.06 -43.79
CA GLU A 2 -35.74 -15.54 -43.02
C GLU A 2 -34.62 -14.51 -43.17
N PHE A 3 -34.10 -14.04 -42.04
CA PHE A 3 -32.87 -13.26 -42.00
C PHE A 3 -31.76 -14.17 -41.48
N THR A 4 -30.96 -14.68 -42.42
CA THR A 4 -29.69 -15.34 -42.14
C THR A 4 -28.69 -14.28 -41.69
N VAL A 5 -28.22 -14.36 -40.44
CA VAL A 5 -27.11 -13.50 -39.96
C VAL A 5 -25.79 -14.26 -40.16
N PRO A 6 -24.87 -13.76 -41.01
CA PRO A 6 -23.55 -14.34 -41.17
C PRO A 6 -22.56 -13.75 -40.15
N GLY A 7 -21.65 -14.58 -39.66
CA GLY A 7 -20.44 -14.15 -38.95
C GLY A 7 -20.44 -14.49 -37.46
N LYS A 8 -19.93 -15.69 -37.13
CA LYS A 8 -19.40 -15.98 -35.79
C LYS A 8 -18.09 -15.22 -35.61
N GLY A 9 -18.18 -13.92 -35.32
CA GLY A 9 -17.09 -13.21 -34.65
C GLY A 9 -16.95 -13.79 -33.24
N GLN A 10 -15.74 -14.22 -32.88
CA GLN A 10 -15.44 -14.68 -31.53
C GLN A 10 -15.76 -13.56 -30.56
N TYR A 11 -16.89 -13.67 -29.85
CA TYR A 11 -17.21 -12.80 -28.74
C TYR A 11 -16.19 -13.13 -27.64
N GLU A 12 -15.13 -12.34 -27.55
CA GLU A 12 -14.25 -12.34 -26.40
C GLU A 12 -15.15 -12.07 -25.20
N ARG A 13 -15.33 -13.08 -24.34
CA ARG A 13 -16.15 -12.94 -23.13
C ARG A 13 -15.57 -11.76 -22.38
N SER A 14 -16.32 -10.67 -22.26
CA SER A 14 -15.98 -9.61 -21.33
C SER A 14 -15.92 -10.24 -19.96
N VAL A 15 -14.69 -10.44 -19.48
CA VAL A 15 -14.42 -11.01 -18.18
C VAL A 15 -14.78 -9.93 -17.16
N ILE A 16 -16.04 -9.96 -16.69
CA ILE A 16 -16.58 -8.99 -15.72
C ILE A 16 -15.83 -9.08 -14.38
N TRP A 17 -15.20 -10.23 -14.10
CA TRP A 17 -14.48 -10.51 -12.87
C TRP A 17 -13.06 -10.95 -13.20
N PRO A 18 -12.00 -10.31 -12.66
CA PRO A 18 -10.63 -10.70 -12.96
C PRO A 18 -10.45 -12.21 -12.73
N ASP A 19 -9.94 -12.90 -13.76
CA ASP A 19 -9.60 -14.31 -13.66
C ASP A 19 -8.67 -14.48 -12.44
N ARG A 20 -8.97 -15.48 -11.60
CA ARG A 20 -8.16 -15.78 -10.40
C ARG A 20 -6.69 -16.04 -10.75
N ASN A 21 -6.41 -16.40 -12.00
CA ASN A 21 -5.06 -16.64 -12.51
C ASN A 21 -4.32 -15.36 -12.96
N LEU A 22 -4.97 -14.18 -12.95
CA LEU A 22 -4.33 -12.88 -13.28
C LEU A 22 -3.66 -12.21 -12.06
N SER A 23 -3.55 -12.91 -10.92
CA SER A 23 -3.04 -12.33 -9.67
C SER A 23 -1.59 -11.85 -9.75
N GLU A 24 -0.78 -12.40 -10.67
CA GLU A 24 0.63 -12.00 -10.82
C GLU A 24 0.79 -10.60 -11.44
N SER A 25 -0.19 -10.14 -12.22
CA SER A 25 -0.23 -8.78 -12.77
C SER A 25 -1.16 -7.84 -11.99
N ASP A 26 -1.70 -8.28 -10.85
CA ASP A 26 -2.63 -7.48 -10.05
C ASP A 26 -1.91 -6.25 -9.47
N ARG A 27 -2.40 -5.06 -9.84
CA ARG A 27 -1.86 -3.79 -9.37
C ARG A 27 -1.80 -3.72 -7.84
N ILE A 28 -2.80 -4.22 -7.12
CA ILE A 28 -2.87 -4.18 -5.66
C ILE A 28 -1.74 -5.02 -5.06
N VAL A 29 -1.57 -6.24 -5.58
CA VAL A 29 -0.51 -7.16 -5.14
C VAL A 29 0.86 -6.55 -5.42
N ASN A 30 1.05 -5.96 -6.61
CA ASN A 30 2.29 -5.31 -7.00
C ASN A 30 2.61 -4.10 -6.12
N GLN A 31 1.62 -3.28 -5.76
CA GLN A 31 1.82 -2.14 -4.87
C GLN A 31 2.12 -2.56 -3.43
N LEU A 32 1.44 -3.58 -2.90
CA LEU A 32 1.70 -4.09 -1.54
C LEU A 32 3.05 -4.79 -1.42
N ASN A 33 3.54 -5.42 -2.50
CA ASN A 33 4.85 -6.06 -2.56
C ASN A 33 5.98 -5.12 -3.00
N PHE A 34 5.67 -3.86 -3.30
CA PHE A 34 6.68 -2.93 -3.77
C PHE A 34 7.65 -2.56 -2.66
N LYS A 35 8.92 -2.94 -2.86
CA LYS A 35 10.04 -2.52 -2.03
C LYS A 35 11.01 -1.68 -2.87
N PRO A 36 11.23 -0.39 -2.53
CA PRO A 36 12.16 0.44 -3.27
C PRO A 36 13.58 -0.14 -3.22
N ARG A 37 14.31 -0.04 -4.35
CA ARG A 37 15.70 -0.54 -4.46
C ARG A 37 16.62 0.07 -3.39
N TRP A 38 16.45 1.36 -3.09
CA TRP A 38 17.28 2.04 -2.08
C TRP A 38 17.07 1.52 -0.66
N VAL A 39 15.90 0.95 -0.34
CA VAL A 39 15.66 0.29 0.96
C VAL A 39 16.45 -1.01 1.00
N SER A 40 16.31 -1.84 -0.04
CA SER A 40 17.00 -3.14 -0.13
C SER A 40 18.53 -2.98 -0.07
N LEU A 41 19.07 -2.00 -0.78
CA LEU A 41 20.50 -1.70 -0.76
C LEU A 41 21.00 -1.28 0.63
N ARG A 42 20.22 -0.51 1.39
CA ARG A 42 20.65 -0.09 2.74
C ARG A 42 20.62 -1.25 3.74
N GLU A 43 19.65 -2.14 3.62
CA GLU A 43 19.59 -3.35 4.43
C GLU A 43 20.80 -4.26 4.16
N GLU A 44 21.19 -4.43 2.90
CA GLU A 44 22.37 -5.22 2.51
C GLU A 44 23.68 -4.63 3.05
N ASN A 45 23.81 -3.30 3.05
CA ASN A 45 25.00 -2.61 3.52
C ASN A 45 25.03 -2.37 5.05
N ALA A 46 23.98 -2.76 5.77
CA ALA A 46 23.80 -2.49 7.20
C ALA A 46 23.94 -0.99 7.57
N ASP A 47 23.54 -0.10 6.66
CA ASP A 47 23.57 1.34 6.88
C ASP A 47 22.46 1.78 7.84
N ASP A 48 22.75 2.82 8.63
CA ASP A 48 21.72 3.42 9.48
C ASP A 48 20.66 4.12 8.60
N VAL A 49 19.41 3.66 8.69
CA VAL A 49 18.34 4.15 7.81
C VAL A 49 17.57 5.27 8.51
N ILE A 50 17.78 6.51 8.06
CA ILE A 50 16.97 7.65 8.51
C ILE A 50 15.49 7.40 8.14
N PRO A 51 14.58 7.31 9.12
CA PRO A 51 13.18 7.04 8.85
C PRO A 51 12.52 8.18 8.07
N LYS A 52 11.64 7.81 7.14
CA LYS A 52 10.84 8.78 6.39
C LYS A 52 9.66 9.26 7.23
N LYS A 53 9.47 10.57 7.29
CA LYS A 53 8.43 11.19 8.11
C LYS A 53 7.17 11.46 7.31
N ILE A 54 6.05 10.95 7.80
CA ILE A 54 4.73 11.12 7.20
C ILE A 54 3.86 11.90 8.19
N LEU A 55 3.42 13.07 7.76
CA LEU A 55 2.52 13.91 8.53
C LEU A 55 1.06 13.57 8.21
N LEU A 56 0.31 13.19 9.23
CA LEU A 56 -1.15 13.06 9.19
C LEU A 56 -1.77 14.43 9.45
N TYR A 57 -2.18 15.12 8.38
CA TYR A 57 -2.61 16.52 8.47
C TYR A 57 -3.81 16.72 9.41
N HIS A 58 -4.77 15.78 9.39
CA HIS A 58 -5.99 15.83 10.19
C HIS A 58 -5.84 15.12 11.55
N GLY A 59 -4.60 14.87 11.98
CA GLY A 59 -4.32 14.13 13.21
C GLY A 59 -4.54 12.63 13.10
N PHE A 60 -4.36 11.93 14.22
CA PHE A 60 -4.49 10.48 14.32
C PHE A 60 -5.93 10.00 14.51
N GLY A 61 -6.85 10.83 14.99
CA GLY A 61 -8.16 10.39 15.50
C GLY A 61 -9.06 9.66 14.49
N SER A 62 -8.78 9.80 13.20
CA SER A 62 -9.51 9.15 12.12
C SER A 62 -8.78 7.90 11.58
N TRP A 63 -7.56 7.63 12.05
CA TRP A 63 -6.68 6.56 11.57
C TRP A 63 -6.47 5.51 12.65
N ASP A 64 -6.62 4.24 12.29
CA ASP A 64 -6.27 3.12 13.18
C ASP A 64 -4.76 2.85 13.13
N VAL A 65 -3.97 3.86 13.53
CA VAL A 65 -2.50 3.83 13.50
C VAL A 65 -1.92 4.53 14.72
N LYS A 66 -0.73 4.08 15.14
CA LYS A 66 0.01 4.66 16.26
C LYS A 66 1.02 5.70 15.77
N LYS A 67 1.34 6.68 16.63
CA LYS A 67 2.42 7.65 16.40
C LYS A 67 3.78 6.95 16.33
N GLY A 68 4.69 7.50 15.53
CA GLY A 68 6.04 6.96 15.29
C GLY A 68 6.03 5.80 14.29
N GLY A 69 7.03 4.91 14.38
CA GLY A 69 7.20 3.77 13.46
C GLY A 69 6.59 2.44 13.94
N HIS A 70 5.83 2.43 15.03
CA HIS A 70 5.30 1.18 15.60
C HIS A 70 4.34 0.47 14.65
N THR A 71 3.42 1.22 14.03
CA THR A 71 2.42 0.68 13.09
C THR A 71 3.07 -0.17 12.01
N PHE A 72 4.14 0.32 11.38
CA PHE A 72 4.79 -0.38 10.27
C PHE A 72 5.48 -1.67 10.71
N ARG A 73 6.11 -1.67 11.89
CA ARG A 73 6.78 -2.85 12.47
C ARG A 73 5.78 -3.89 12.95
N GLU A 74 4.72 -3.47 13.65
CA GLU A 74 3.65 -4.35 14.14
C GLU A 74 2.87 -5.00 12.98
N GLN A 75 2.67 -4.27 11.89
CA GLN A 75 2.03 -4.77 10.67
C GLN A 75 2.99 -5.52 9.73
N LYS A 76 4.28 -5.64 10.10
CA LYS A 76 5.33 -6.31 9.31
C LYS A 76 5.40 -5.80 7.86
N CYS A 77 5.34 -4.48 7.68
CA CYS A 77 5.48 -3.88 6.36
C CYS A 77 6.85 -4.19 5.75
N LEU A 78 6.92 -4.37 4.43
CA LEU A 78 8.19 -4.59 3.70
C LEU A 78 9.17 -3.41 3.82
N VAL A 79 8.63 -2.22 4.09
CA VAL A 79 9.36 -1.00 4.44
C VAL A 79 8.80 -0.53 5.77
N ASP A 80 9.59 -0.62 6.83
CA ASP A 80 9.20 -0.23 8.19
C ASP A 80 9.96 0.99 8.73
N THR A 81 10.88 1.52 7.92
CA THR A 81 11.69 2.72 8.20
C THR A 81 10.89 4.00 7.93
N CYS A 82 9.69 4.09 8.51
CA CYS A 82 8.78 5.22 8.40
C CYS A 82 8.25 5.63 9.76
N GLU A 83 7.94 6.92 9.92
CA GLU A 83 7.39 7.48 11.16
C GLU A 83 6.15 8.32 10.89
N LEU A 84 5.07 8.02 11.61
CA LEU A 84 3.85 8.83 11.59
C LEU A 84 3.91 9.94 12.64
N THR A 85 3.54 11.14 12.24
CA THR A 85 3.37 12.29 13.15
C THR A 85 2.11 13.06 12.80
N SER A 86 1.58 13.82 13.77
CA SER A 86 0.52 14.80 13.57
C SER A 86 0.93 16.19 14.04
N ASP A 87 2.24 16.41 14.25
CA ASP A 87 2.76 17.69 14.71
C ASP A 87 2.76 18.70 13.55
N PRO A 88 1.97 19.79 13.61
CA PRO A 88 1.93 20.80 12.55
C PRO A 88 3.28 21.44 12.27
N LYS A 89 4.20 21.46 13.25
CA LYS A 89 5.57 21.99 13.07
C LYS A 89 6.38 21.21 12.04
N THR A 90 5.97 19.98 11.74
CA THR A 90 6.63 19.12 10.75
C THR A 90 6.12 19.33 9.31
N GLN A 91 5.14 20.22 9.09
CA GLN A 91 4.55 20.49 7.78
C GLN A 91 5.60 20.78 6.69
N ASN A 92 6.68 21.50 7.01
CA ASN A 92 7.72 21.87 6.04
C ASN A 92 8.90 20.89 5.96
N SER A 93 8.98 19.93 6.89
CA SER A 93 10.12 19.00 7.01
C SER A 93 9.73 17.52 6.82
N ALA A 94 8.44 17.19 6.82
CA ALA A 94 7.96 15.85 6.52
C ALA A 94 8.26 15.48 5.04
N ASP A 95 8.60 14.23 4.79
CA ASP A 95 8.78 13.71 3.44
C ASP A 95 7.44 13.58 2.72
N ALA A 96 6.37 13.26 3.45
CA ALA A 96 5.01 13.20 2.91
C ALA A 96 3.97 13.79 3.87
N VAL A 97 2.88 14.32 3.30
CA VAL A 97 1.71 14.80 4.03
C VAL A 97 0.48 14.06 3.51
N LEU A 98 -0.21 13.38 4.43
CA LEU A 98 -1.41 12.62 4.16
C LEU A 98 -2.64 13.40 4.64
N PHE A 99 -3.50 13.73 3.68
CA PHE A 99 -4.75 14.44 3.90
C PHE A 99 -5.89 13.41 3.86
N ARG A 100 -6.66 13.29 4.93
CA ARG A 100 -7.85 12.43 4.96
C ARG A 100 -9.02 13.02 4.19
N ASP A 101 -9.07 14.35 4.15
CA ASP A 101 -10.11 15.13 3.51
C ASP A 101 -9.47 16.35 2.86
N VAL A 102 -10.28 17.05 2.06
CA VAL A 102 -9.89 18.29 1.43
C VAL A 102 -9.63 19.34 2.52
N PRO A 103 -8.42 19.90 2.63
CA PRO A 103 -8.15 20.94 3.61
C PRO A 103 -8.99 22.18 3.28
N ALA A 104 -9.39 22.94 4.31
CA ALA A 104 -10.27 24.11 4.14
C ALA A 104 -9.66 25.25 3.30
N GLN A 105 -8.33 25.28 3.16
CA GLN A 105 -7.61 26.30 2.40
C GLN A 105 -6.65 25.64 1.42
N SER A 106 -6.52 26.21 0.22
CA SER A 106 -5.44 25.88 -0.72
C SER A 106 -4.15 26.55 -0.24
N TRP A 107 -3.17 25.75 0.16
CA TRP A 107 -1.87 26.26 0.57
C TRP A 107 -0.95 26.37 -0.64
N GLN A 108 -0.49 27.58 -0.94
CA GLN A 108 0.57 27.83 -1.93
C GLN A 108 1.89 27.90 -1.17
N GLY A 109 2.78 26.90 -1.35
CA GLY A 109 4.11 26.94 -0.73
C GLY A 109 4.59 25.63 -0.13
N ARG A 110 4.53 24.56 -0.93
CA ARG A 110 5.05 23.26 -0.51
C ARG A 110 6.54 23.11 -0.85
N PRO A 111 7.37 22.53 0.03
CA PRO A 111 8.71 22.09 -0.33
C PRO A 111 8.71 21.19 -1.57
N ILE A 112 9.64 21.41 -2.50
CA ILE A 112 9.71 20.70 -3.80
C ILE A 112 9.77 19.18 -3.62
N LYS A 113 10.49 18.71 -2.59
CA LYS A 113 10.75 17.28 -2.34
C LYS A 113 9.70 16.57 -1.49
N GLN A 114 8.74 17.31 -0.92
CA GLN A 114 7.66 16.71 -0.16
C GLN A 114 6.70 15.98 -1.10
N ILE A 115 5.88 15.05 -0.62
CA ILE A 115 4.80 14.41 -1.39
C ILE A 115 3.47 14.66 -0.67
N TRP A 116 2.44 15.10 -1.40
CA TRP A 116 1.11 15.33 -0.84
C TRP A 116 0.16 14.29 -1.37
N ILE A 117 -0.49 13.60 -0.43
CA ILE A 117 -1.33 12.45 -0.70
C ILE A 117 -2.73 12.78 -0.24
N LEU A 118 -3.68 12.85 -1.18
CA LEU A 118 -5.09 12.97 -0.86
C LEU A 118 -5.69 11.59 -0.72
N PHE A 119 -6.02 11.23 0.50
CA PHE A 119 -6.89 10.10 0.81
C PHE A 119 -8.33 10.60 0.84
N MET A 120 -9.26 9.87 0.25
CA MET A 120 -10.68 10.21 0.34
C MET A 120 -11.54 9.00 0.02
N LEU A 121 -12.48 8.68 0.89
CA LEU A 121 -13.48 7.64 0.65
C LEU A 121 -14.91 8.19 0.61
N GLU A 122 -15.07 9.48 0.84
CA GLU A 122 -16.37 10.14 0.75
C GLU A 122 -16.88 10.22 -0.68
N SER A 123 -18.20 10.17 -0.83
CA SER A 123 -18.85 10.28 -2.14
C SER A 123 -18.64 11.68 -2.73
N PRO A 124 -18.66 11.84 -4.08
CA PRO A 124 -18.52 13.15 -4.71
C PRO A 124 -19.60 14.15 -4.25
N TYR A 125 -20.80 13.65 -3.94
CA TYR A 125 -21.92 14.48 -3.50
C TYR A 125 -21.71 15.05 -2.09
N HIS A 126 -20.95 14.35 -1.24
CA HIS A 126 -20.63 14.76 0.13
C HIS A 126 -19.23 15.36 0.28
N THR A 127 -18.50 15.52 -0.83
CA THR A 127 -17.17 16.13 -0.84
C THR A 127 -17.26 17.58 -1.28
N ALA A 128 -16.55 18.48 -0.57
CA ALA A 128 -16.41 19.87 -1.00
C ALA A 128 -15.76 19.98 -2.38
N SER A 129 -15.99 21.10 -3.07
CA SER A 129 -15.42 21.34 -4.40
C SER A 129 -13.89 21.29 -4.40
N LEU A 130 -13.32 20.47 -5.29
CA LEU A 130 -11.89 20.29 -5.47
C LEU A 130 -11.25 21.29 -6.45
N GLN A 131 -12.03 22.19 -7.04
CA GLN A 131 -11.55 23.08 -8.13
C GLN A 131 -10.34 23.92 -7.72
N ASN A 132 -10.27 24.34 -6.45
CA ASN A 132 -9.16 25.13 -5.91
C ASN A 132 -7.89 24.30 -5.60
N PHE A 133 -7.93 22.98 -5.79
CA PHE A 133 -6.86 22.04 -5.48
C PHE A 133 -6.25 21.39 -6.71
N ASN A 134 -6.52 21.94 -7.90
CA ASN A 134 -5.89 21.49 -9.14
C ASN A 134 -4.36 21.51 -9.00
N ASN A 135 -3.71 20.40 -9.38
CA ASN A 135 -2.26 20.20 -9.28
C ASN A 135 -1.65 20.41 -7.89
N THR A 136 -2.46 20.31 -6.83
CA THR A 136 -1.99 20.49 -5.44
C THR A 136 -1.45 19.18 -4.83
N PHE A 137 -2.12 18.06 -5.10
CA PHE A 137 -1.72 16.75 -4.62
C PHE A 137 -0.88 16.02 -5.68
N ASN A 138 0.16 15.30 -5.26
CA ASN A 138 0.89 14.43 -6.18
C ASN A 138 0.18 13.11 -6.35
N TRP A 139 -0.29 12.55 -5.24
CA TRP A 139 -0.87 11.22 -5.20
C TRP A 139 -2.27 11.24 -4.62
N THR A 140 -3.07 10.30 -5.07
CA THR A 140 -4.44 10.07 -4.61
C THR A 140 -4.61 8.64 -4.10
N ALA A 141 -5.40 8.47 -3.06
CA ALA A 141 -5.77 7.20 -2.47
C ALA A 141 -7.29 7.17 -2.25
N THR A 142 -8.04 6.94 -3.33
CA THR A 142 -9.51 7.02 -3.35
C THR A 142 -10.13 5.71 -3.81
N TYR A 143 -11.46 5.61 -3.81
CA TYR A 143 -12.16 4.44 -4.37
C TYR A 143 -12.05 4.33 -5.89
N ARG A 144 -11.54 5.36 -6.59
CA ARG A 144 -11.40 5.31 -8.05
C ARG A 144 -10.25 4.40 -8.45
N HIS A 145 -10.45 3.63 -9.51
CA HIS A 145 -9.43 2.72 -10.03
C HIS A 145 -8.16 3.42 -10.52
N ASP A 146 -8.28 4.69 -10.92
CA ASP A 146 -7.19 5.54 -11.41
C ASP A 146 -6.44 6.30 -10.30
N SER A 147 -6.73 6.04 -9.02
CA SER A 147 -5.93 6.64 -7.92
C SER A 147 -4.53 6.05 -7.87
N ASP A 148 -3.51 6.81 -7.49
CA ASP A 148 -2.09 6.38 -7.45
C ASP A 148 -1.83 5.25 -6.45
N VAL A 149 -2.49 5.30 -5.29
CA VAL A 149 -2.43 4.25 -4.26
C VAL A 149 -3.75 3.50 -4.28
N THR A 150 -3.71 2.19 -4.47
CA THR A 150 -4.92 1.37 -4.45
C THR A 150 -5.53 1.39 -3.07
N ARG A 151 -6.81 1.73 -3.00
CA ARG A 151 -7.61 1.61 -1.79
C ARG A 151 -8.71 0.60 -2.01
N ASN A 152 -8.40 -0.66 -1.71
CA ASN A 152 -9.39 -1.74 -1.78
C ASN A 152 -9.60 -2.33 -0.38
N LEU A 153 -10.78 -2.08 0.18
CA LEU A 153 -11.20 -2.57 1.50
C LEU A 153 -11.32 -4.09 1.56
N TYR A 154 -11.54 -4.76 0.42
CA TYR A 154 -11.71 -6.22 0.35
C TYR A 154 -10.39 -6.96 0.16
N TYR A 155 -9.48 -6.40 -0.63
CA TYR A 155 -8.19 -7.03 -0.91
C TYR A 155 -7.24 -7.03 0.28
N SER A 156 -7.29 -6.02 1.16
CA SER A 156 -6.46 -6.01 2.38
C SER A 156 -6.77 -7.22 3.27
N THR A 157 -8.03 -7.62 3.39
CA THR A 157 -8.45 -8.82 4.12
C THR A 157 -7.97 -10.09 3.42
N ILE A 158 -8.19 -10.23 2.11
CA ILE A 158 -7.78 -11.43 1.35
C ILE A 158 -6.26 -11.60 1.34
N ILE A 159 -5.52 -10.51 1.16
CA ILE A 159 -4.05 -10.52 1.13
C ILE A 159 -3.50 -10.78 2.53
N SER A 160 -4.06 -10.19 3.59
CA SER A 160 -3.64 -10.51 4.96
C SER A 160 -3.89 -11.98 5.31
N GLU A 161 -5.00 -12.58 4.86
CA GLU A 161 -5.23 -14.01 4.99
C GLU A 161 -4.23 -14.85 4.19
N HIS A 162 -3.90 -14.43 2.96
CA HIS A 162 -2.91 -15.10 2.13
C HIS A 162 -1.51 -15.03 2.74
N PHE A 163 -1.08 -13.87 3.25
CA PHE A 163 0.17 -13.70 3.99
C PHE A 163 0.20 -14.53 5.27
N ARG A 164 -0.92 -14.58 6.02
CA ARG A 164 -1.01 -15.45 7.21
C ARG A 164 -0.82 -16.92 6.83
N LYS A 165 -1.46 -17.37 5.75
CA LYS A 165 -1.32 -18.76 5.24
C LYS A 165 0.10 -19.04 4.75
N THR A 166 0.76 -18.12 4.06
CA THR A 166 2.14 -18.30 3.60
C THR A 166 3.15 -18.27 4.75
N GLU A 167 2.98 -17.43 5.78
CA GLU A 167 3.80 -17.46 6.99
C GLU A 167 3.64 -18.79 7.75
N VAL A 168 2.41 -19.28 7.92
CA VAL A 168 2.14 -20.60 8.55
C VAL A 168 2.77 -21.73 7.74
N THR A 169 2.67 -21.68 6.41
CA THR A 169 3.27 -22.68 5.52
C THR A 169 4.80 -22.63 5.56
N ARG A 170 5.40 -21.43 5.64
CA ARG A 170 6.86 -21.26 5.79
C ARG A 170 7.37 -21.78 7.13
N ARG A 171 6.64 -21.55 8.23
CA ARG A 171 6.96 -22.12 9.55
C ARG A 171 6.80 -23.65 9.57
N GLY A 172 5.74 -24.19 8.95
CA GLY A 172 5.54 -25.64 8.82
C GLY A 172 6.59 -26.33 7.93
N LYS A 173 7.23 -25.60 7.02
CA LYS A 173 8.32 -26.12 6.17
C LYS A 173 9.71 -26.06 6.85
N GLN A 174 9.81 -25.42 8.02
CA GLN A 174 11.08 -25.27 8.75
C GLN A 174 11.34 -26.37 9.80
N GLU A 175 10.40 -27.29 10.05
CA GLU A 175 10.57 -28.40 11.01
C GLU A 175 10.90 -29.77 10.41
N SER A 176 10.98 -29.92 9.08
CA SER A 176 11.34 -31.22 8.46
C SER A 176 12.79 -31.24 7.95
N ARG A 177 13.75 -31.15 8.88
CA ARG A 177 15.13 -31.58 8.61
C ARG A 177 15.78 -32.13 9.89
N LEU A 178 15.21 -33.23 10.38
CA LEU A 178 15.89 -34.11 11.33
C LEU A 178 17.03 -34.81 10.59
N VAL A 179 18.19 -34.16 10.55
CA VAL A 179 19.43 -34.77 10.07
C VAL A 179 19.88 -35.75 11.15
N ARG A 180 19.84 -37.05 10.83
CA ARG A 180 20.53 -38.11 11.57
C ARG A 180 22.02 -37.74 11.68
N PHE A 181 22.53 -37.68 12.90
CA PHE A 181 23.94 -37.96 13.16
C PHE A 181 24.00 -39.15 14.11
N SER A 182 24.48 -40.28 13.57
CA SER A 182 25.03 -41.37 14.35
C SER A 182 26.55 -41.15 14.38
N MET A 183 27.13 -41.11 15.58
CA MET A 183 28.52 -41.49 15.80
C MET A 183 28.61 -42.28 17.11
N HIS A 184 29.18 -43.48 16.96
CA HIS A 184 29.63 -44.39 18.01
C HIS A 184 30.73 -43.79 18.89
N GLY A 185 30.89 -44.33 20.11
CA GLY A 185 32.18 -44.35 20.80
C GLY A 185 32.11 -44.52 22.32
N GLU A 186 32.26 -45.78 22.77
CA GLU A 186 32.96 -46.28 23.99
C GLU A 186 32.52 -45.73 25.37
N LYS A 187 32.15 -46.54 26.36
CA LYS A 187 32.76 -47.80 26.86
C LYS A 187 31.71 -48.84 27.28
#